data_AF-A0A8I0N072-F1
#
_entry.id   AF-A0A8I0N072-F1
#
_cell.length_a   1.000
_cell.length_b   1.000
_cell.length_c   1.000
_cell.angle_alpha   90.00
_cell.angle_beta   90.00
_cell.angle_gamma   90.00
#
_symmetry.space_group_name_H-M   'P 1'
#
loop_
_entity.id
_entity.type
_entity.pdbx_description
1 polymer ?
#
loop_
_entity_poly.entity_id
_entity_poly.type
_entity_poly.pdbx_seq_one_letter_code
_entity_poly.pdbx_strand_id
1 'polypeptide(L)'
;MMFGFKLLTYRSNGRYITIRRDSLLFILLVLVNLLGCSEQQKVDSKISKQVVDEWNAKIEGQRQKSNNYNDFKDWLSSNTPKEDKNSTMIKSLTGTSNYVTLDTIASKTDPNCYIDISLQFEVSVDSIVEHYKVSATQVCRYKNTI
;
A
#
# COMPACT_ATOMS: atom_id res chain seq x y z
N MET A 1 -46.03 14.21 20.43
CA MET A 1 -44.89 15.15 20.64
C MET A 1 -44.39 15.60 19.28
N MET A 2 -44.75 16.80 18.84
CA MET A 2 -44.21 17.41 17.62
C MET A 2 -42.81 17.95 17.94
N PHE A 3 -41.77 17.34 17.36
CA PHE A 3 -40.41 17.87 17.43
C PHE A 3 -40.34 19.14 16.57
N GLY A 4 -40.33 20.30 17.22
CA GLY A 4 -40.09 21.57 16.57
C GLY A 4 -38.69 21.61 15.96
N PHE A 5 -38.61 21.64 14.63
CA PHE A 5 -37.37 21.83 13.90
C PHE A 5 -36.87 23.27 14.13
N LYS A 6 -35.95 23.45 15.08
CA LYS A 6 -35.21 24.71 15.25
C LYS A 6 -34.23 24.84 14.08
N LEU A 7 -34.59 25.70 13.12
CA LEU A 7 -33.74 26.10 12.00
C LEU A 7 -32.65 27.05 12.52
N LEU A 8 -31.38 26.71 12.28
CA LEU A 8 -30.26 27.62 12.51
C LEU A 8 -30.16 28.53 11.28
N THR A 9 -30.67 29.75 11.41
CA THR A 9 -30.50 30.82 10.42
C THR A 9 -29.31 31.67 10.82
N TYR A 10 -28.27 31.69 9.98
CA TYR A 10 -27.14 32.61 10.10
C TYR A 10 -27.14 33.56 8.89
N ARG A 11 -26.80 34.83 9.12
CA ARG A 11 -26.80 35.89 8.10
C ARG A 11 -25.38 36.06 7.55
N SER A 12 -25.18 35.73 6.28
CA SER A 12 -23.94 36.01 5.54
C SER A 12 -24.28 36.82 4.29
N ASN A 13 -23.60 37.95 4.07
CA ASN A 13 -23.76 38.83 2.91
C ASN A 13 -25.23 39.14 2.53
N GLY A 14 -26.05 39.49 3.52
CA GLY A 14 -27.44 39.92 3.28
C GLY A 14 -28.43 38.82 2.88
N ARG A 15 -28.02 37.55 2.79
CA ARG A 15 -28.90 36.40 2.51
C ARG A 15 -29.05 35.50 3.74
N TYR A 16 -30.26 35.03 3.99
CA TYR A 16 -30.55 34.03 5.01
C TYR A 16 -30.31 32.65 4.42
N ILE A 17 -29.33 31.92 4.97
CA ILE A 17 -29.10 30.52 4.62
C ILE A 17 -29.76 29.68 5.71
N THR A 18 -30.72 28.85 5.31
CA THR A 18 -31.45 27.96 6.21
C THR A 18 -30.87 26.55 6.09
N ILE A 19 -30.05 26.15 7.06
CA ILE A 19 -29.48 24.80 7.08
C ILE A 19 -30.40 23.90 7.91
N ARG A 20 -31.01 22.89 7.29
CA ARG A 20 -31.78 21.87 8.02
C ARG A 20 -30.83 21.04 8.88
N ARG A 21 -31.26 20.70 10.10
CA ARG A 21 -30.48 19.90 11.07
C ARG A 21 -30.00 18.57 10.48
N ASP A 22 -30.80 17.98 9.59
CA ASP A 22 -30.47 16.73 8.89
C ASP A 22 -29.31 16.89 7.90
N SER A 23 -29.22 18.05 7.25
CA SER A 23 -28.10 18.39 6.36
C SER A 23 -26.80 18.57 7.16
N LEU A 24 -26.88 19.13 8.37
CA LEU A 24 -25.73 19.25 9.28
C LEU A 24 -25.21 17.89 9.75
N LEU A 25 -26.11 16.98 10.10
CA LEU A 25 -25.77 15.60 10.47
C LEU A 25 -25.12 14.84 9.31
N PHE A 26 -25.64 14.99 8.10
CA PHE A 26 -25.07 14.37 6.91
C PHE A 26 -23.67 14.90 6.61
N ILE A 27 -23.46 16.22 6.70
CA ILE A 27 -22.14 16.84 6.52
C ILE A 27 -21.15 16.35 7.59
N LEU A 28 -21.57 16.25 8.85
CA LEU A 28 -20.76 15.71 9.94
C LEU A 28 -20.38 14.24 9.70
N LEU A 29 -21.33 13.42 9.24
CA LEU A 29 -21.08 12.01 8.91
C LEU A 29 -20.06 11.88 7.77
N VAL A 30 -20.21 12.67 6.71
CA VAL A 30 -19.25 12.69 5.60
C VAL A 30 -17.87 13.14 6.07
N LEU A 31 -17.78 14.16 6.93
CA LEU A 31 -16.51 14.64 7.49
C LEU A 31 -15.81 13.60 8.37
N VAL A 32 -16.54 12.89 9.24
CA VAL A 32 -15.96 11.82 10.07
C VAL A 32 -15.43 10.68 9.22
N ASN A 33 -16.14 10.30 8.14
CA ASN A 33 -15.65 9.30 7.19
C ASN A 33 -14.39 9.77 6.45
N LEU A 34 -14.36 11.02 5.99
CA LEU A 34 -13.19 11.60 5.30
C LEU A 34 -11.97 11.71 6.21
N LEU A 35 -12.15 12.10 7.48
CA LEU A 35 -11.08 12.17 8.47
C LEU A 35 -10.52 10.79 8.80
N GLY A 36 -11.40 9.79 8.95
CA GLY A 36 -11.01 8.39 9.18
C GLY A 36 -10.17 7.81 8.04
N CYS A 37 -10.51 8.11 6.78
CA CYS A 37 -9.71 7.69 5.62
C CYS A 37 -8.33 8.35 5.59
N SER A 38 -8.22 9.64 5.95
CA SER A 38 -6.96 10.40 5.95
C SER A 38 -5.98 9.90 7.01
N GLU A 39 -6.46 9.60 8.23
CA GLU A 39 -5.62 9.05 9.28
C GLU A 39 -5.14 7.64 8.94
N GLN A 40 -6.01 6.80 8.37
CA GLN A 40 -5.65 5.46 7.97
C GLN A 40 -4.60 5.46 6.85
N GLN A 41 -4.76 6.32 5.83
CA GLN A 41 -3.77 6.44 4.75
C GLN A 41 -2.37 6.81 5.28
N LYS A 42 -2.31 7.66 6.33
CA LYS A 42 -1.04 8.01 6.99
C LYS A 42 -0.45 6.81 7.76
N VAL A 43 -1.28 6.03 8.43
CA VAL A 43 -0.85 4.83 9.17
C VAL A 43 -0.33 3.77 8.19
N ASP A 44 -1.05 3.50 7.12
CA ASP A 44 -0.68 2.50 6.11
C ASP A 44 0.60 2.93 5.36
N SER A 45 0.76 4.22 5.08
CA SER A 45 1.99 4.79 4.52
C SER A 45 3.19 4.64 5.46
N LYS A 46 3.00 4.85 6.77
CA LYS A 46 4.06 4.68 7.76
C LYS A 46 4.49 3.22 7.92
N ILE A 47 3.51 2.31 8.00
CA ILE A 47 3.77 0.87 8.16
C ILE A 47 4.47 0.32 6.92
N SER A 48 3.93 0.61 5.72
CA SER A 48 4.56 0.16 4.47
C SER A 48 5.98 0.69 4.31
N LYS A 49 6.24 1.96 4.66
CA LYS A 49 7.60 2.51 4.66
C LYS A 49 8.53 1.75 5.60
N GLN A 50 8.11 1.47 6.83
CA GLN A 50 8.92 0.71 7.77
C GLN A 50 9.28 -0.68 7.23
N VAL A 51 8.30 -1.39 6.67
CA VAL A 51 8.53 -2.72 6.08
C VAL A 51 9.47 -2.65 4.88
N VAL A 52 9.35 -1.61 4.03
CA VAL A 52 10.29 -1.34 2.93
C VAL A 52 11.71 -1.12 3.45
N ASP A 53 11.88 -0.31 4.50
CA ASP A 53 13.18 -0.01 5.10
C ASP A 53 13.83 -1.27 5.71
N GLU A 54 13.04 -2.11 6.40
CA GLU A 54 13.49 -3.39 6.95
C GLU A 54 13.94 -4.36 5.84
N TRP A 55 13.19 -4.44 4.74
CA TRP A 55 13.57 -5.26 3.59
C TRP A 55 14.80 -4.73 2.87
N ASN A 56 14.93 -3.41 2.72
CA ASN A 56 16.15 -2.80 2.18
C ASN A 56 17.37 -3.17 3.01
N ALA A 57 17.29 -3.12 4.34
CA ALA A 57 18.39 -3.51 5.22
C ALA A 57 18.74 -5.00 5.10
N LYS A 58 17.75 -5.89 5.01
CA LYS A 58 17.96 -7.34 4.82
C LYS A 58 18.65 -7.64 3.48
N ILE A 59 18.18 -7.02 2.40
CA ILE A 59 18.74 -7.20 1.06
C ILE A 59 20.17 -6.67 1.00
N GLU A 60 20.42 -5.48 1.54
CA GLU A 60 21.77 -4.90 1.58
C GLU A 60 22.73 -5.79 2.40
N GLY A 61 22.26 -6.29 3.55
CA GLY A 61 23.03 -7.24 4.36
C GLY A 61 23.33 -8.55 3.63
N GLN A 62 22.43 -9.03 2.76
CA GLN A 62 22.70 -10.21 1.93
C GLN A 62 23.71 -9.90 0.81
N ARG A 63 23.58 -8.75 0.14
CA ARG A 63 24.50 -8.32 -0.93
C ARG A 63 25.93 -8.15 -0.44
N GLN A 64 26.12 -7.69 0.79
CA GLN A 64 27.44 -7.62 1.42
C GLN A 64 28.08 -8.99 1.68
N LYS A 65 27.27 -10.05 1.83
CA LYS A 65 27.76 -11.43 1.96
C LYS A 65 28.07 -12.06 0.60
N SER A 66 27.17 -11.89 -0.37
CA SER A 66 27.34 -12.34 -1.74
C SER A 66 26.48 -11.51 -2.69
N ASN A 67 27.10 -11.07 -3.78
CA ASN A 67 26.39 -10.45 -4.90
C ASN A 67 26.05 -11.46 -6.01
N ASN A 68 26.33 -12.76 -5.82
CA ASN A 68 25.99 -13.78 -6.80
C ASN A 68 24.48 -14.00 -6.87
N TYR A 69 23.94 -14.05 -8.09
CA TYR A 69 22.52 -14.25 -8.35
C TYR A 69 21.97 -15.55 -7.75
N ASN A 70 22.71 -16.66 -7.81
CA ASN A 70 22.20 -17.94 -7.30
C ASN A 70 22.09 -17.91 -5.77
N ASP A 71 23.09 -17.38 -5.07
CA ASP A 71 23.04 -17.20 -3.61
C ASP A 71 21.90 -16.26 -3.22
N PHE A 72 21.70 -15.18 -3.97
CA PHE A 72 20.61 -14.23 -3.74
C PHE A 72 19.24 -14.85 -3.97
N LYS A 73 19.09 -15.65 -5.03
CA LYS A 73 17.88 -16.40 -5.37
C LYS A 73 17.52 -17.43 -4.30
N ASP A 74 18.49 -18.19 -3.81
CA ASP A 74 18.29 -19.19 -2.77
C ASP A 74 17.92 -18.54 -1.44
N TRP A 75 18.57 -17.42 -1.12
CA TRP A 75 18.23 -16.60 0.04
C TRP A 75 16.80 -16.06 -0.06
N LEU A 76 16.41 -15.45 -1.20
CA LEU A 76 15.05 -14.96 -1.43
C LEU A 76 14.02 -16.08 -1.28
N SER A 77 14.28 -17.24 -1.87
CA SER A 77 13.38 -18.42 -1.79
C SER A 77 13.17 -18.91 -0.35
N SER A 78 14.15 -18.67 0.53
CA SER A 78 14.10 -19.09 1.93
C SER A 78 13.47 -18.03 2.85
N ASN A 79 13.44 -16.77 2.43
CA ASN A 79 13.02 -15.63 3.26
C ASN A 79 11.70 -14.99 2.82
N THR A 80 11.16 -15.37 1.65
CA THR A 80 9.90 -14.84 1.11
C THR A 80 8.74 -15.84 1.27
N PRO A 81 7.48 -15.37 1.32
CA PRO A 81 6.32 -16.24 1.42
C PRO A 81 6.25 -17.26 0.28
N LYS A 82 6.01 -18.54 0.63
CA LYS A 82 5.92 -19.64 -0.36
C LYS A 82 4.65 -19.62 -1.22
N GLU A 83 3.67 -18.80 -0.87
CA GLU A 83 2.31 -18.89 -1.42
C GLU A 83 2.11 -18.16 -2.76
N ASP A 84 3.03 -17.29 -3.18
CA ASP A 84 2.93 -16.66 -4.49
C ASP A 84 3.52 -17.57 -5.58
N LYS A 85 2.65 -18.45 -6.11
CA LYS A 85 2.88 -19.22 -7.35
C LYS A 85 3.16 -18.34 -8.58
N ASN A 86 3.04 -17.01 -8.44
CA ASN A 86 3.37 -16.00 -9.46
C ASN A 86 4.72 -15.31 -9.22
N SER A 87 5.49 -15.70 -8.19
CA SER A 87 6.88 -15.22 -8.01
C SER A 87 7.76 -15.80 -9.11
N THR A 88 7.65 -15.18 -10.27
CA THR A 88 8.34 -15.58 -11.47
C THR A 88 9.70 -14.93 -11.40
N MET A 89 10.63 -15.60 -10.70
CA MET A 89 12.06 -15.29 -10.77
C MET A 89 12.58 -15.65 -12.16
N ILE A 90 12.13 -14.92 -13.19
CA ILE A 90 12.62 -15.05 -14.56
C ILE A 90 13.92 -14.26 -14.61
N LYS A 91 15.06 -14.97 -14.68
CA LYS A 91 16.34 -14.37 -15.05
C LYS A 91 16.20 -13.80 -16.47
N SER A 92 15.90 -12.51 -16.58
CA SER A 92 16.01 -11.82 -17.85
C SER A 92 17.26 -10.94 -17.86
N LEU A 93 18.00 -11.08 -18.96
CA LEU A 93 19.34 -10.52 -19.19
C LEU A 93 19.27 -9.13 -19.85
N THR A 94 18.06 -8.60 -20.09
CA THR A 94 17.83 -7.42 -20.96
C THR A 94 17.22 -6.22 -20.22
N GLY A 95 17.30 -6.15 -18.88
CA GLY A 95 16.82 -5.01 -18.05
C GLY A 95 16.16 -5.47 -16.74
N THR A 96 15.71 -4.52 -15.89
CA THR A 96 14.95 -4.65 -14.61
C THR A 96 13.76 -5.64 -14.66
N SER A 97 14.03 -6.93 -14.76
CA SER A 97 13.02 -7.93 -15.14
C SER A 97 12.85 -9.05 -14.12
N ASN A 98 13.64 -9.05 -13.05
CA ASN A 98 13.42 -9.95 -11.94
C ASN A 98 12.52 -9.25 -10.93
N TYR A 99 11.32 -9.81 -10.74
CA TYR A 99 10.33 -9.32 -9.79
C TYR A 99 10.02 -10.42 -8.77
N VAL A 100 10.00 -10.05 -7.48
CA VAL A 100 9.65 -10.95 -6.40
C VAL A 100 8.77 -10.22 -5.38
N THR A 101 7.65 -10.82 -5.01
CA THR A 101 6.88 -10.37 -3.84
C THR A 101 7.61 -10.81 -2.57
N LEU A 102 7.96 -9.83 -1.74
CA LEU A 102 8.66 -10.01 -0.47
C LEU A 102 7.70 -10.19 0.69
N ASP A 103 6.61 -9.42 0.71
CA ASP A 103 5.64 -9.39 1.80
C ASP A 103 4.30 -8.83 1.33
N THR A 104 3.25 -9.05 2.11
CA THR A 104 1.91 -8.53 1.86
C THR A 104 1.29 -8.01 3.15
N ILE A 105 0.89 -6.74 3.14
CA ILE A 105 0.24 -6.09 4.28
C ILE A 105 -1.24 -5.96 3.97
N ALA A 106 -2.08 -6.78 4.59
CA ALA A 106 -3.53 -6.70 4.43
C ALA A 106 -4.06 -5.31 4.87
N SER A 107 -4.95 -4.73 4.08
CA SER A 107 -5.63 -3.49 4.48
C SER A 107 -6.55 -3.75 5.67
N LYS A 108 -6.60 -2.79 6.60
CA LYS A 108 -7.51 -2.84 7.75
C LYS A 108 -8.93 -2.38 7.42
N THR A 109 -9.10 -1.63 6.32
CA THR A 109 -10.36 -0.98 5.97
C THR A 109 -11.07 -1.65 4.81
N ASP A 110 -10.33 -2.23 3.86
CA ASP A 110 -10.92 -2.99 2.76
C ASP A 110 -10.30 -4.38 2.68
N PRO A 111 -11.03 -5.46 2.98
CA PRO A 111 -10.50 -6.82 2.93
C PRO A 111 -10.11 -7.27 1.52
N ASN A 112 -10.52 -6.53 0.47
CA ASN A 112 -10.11 -6.80 -0.91
C ASN A 112 -8.80 -6.09 -1.29
N CYS A 113 -8.28 -5.22 -0.42
CA CYS A 113 -7.05 -4.46 -0.64
C CYS A 113 -5.91 -4.95 0.24
N TYR A 114 -4.70 -4.87 -0.31
CA TYR A 114 -3.46 -5.11 0.40
C TYR A 114 -2.35 -4.23 -0.17
N ILE A 115 -1.26 -4.10 0.56
CA ILE A 115 -0.02 -3.50 0.07
C ILE A 115 0.95 -4.63 -0.25
N ASP A 116 1.32 -4.76 -1.51
CA ASP A 116 2.36 -5.66 -2.00
C ASP A 116 3.73 -4.99 -1.78
N ILE A 117 4.61 -5.65 -1.03
CA ILE A 117 5.99 -5.25 -0.90
C ILE A 117 6.79 -6.08 -1.89
N SER A 118 7.41 -5.44 -2.87
CA SER A 118 8.07 -6.11 -3.97
C SER A 118 9.50 -5.67 -4.18
N LEU A 119 10.30 -6.61 -4.68
CA LEU A 119 11.68 -6.42 -5.08
C LEU A 119 11.77 -6.46 -6.60
N GLN A 120 12.37 -5.43 -7.17
CA GLN A 120 12.84 -5.41 -8.54
C GLN A 120 14.36 -5.40 -8.54
N PHE A 121 15.01 -6.23 -9.36
CA PHE A 121 16.47 -6.26 -9.41
C PHE A 121 17.03 -6.65 -10.78
N GLU A 122 18.26 -6.20 -11.02
CA GLU A 122 19.01 -6.42 -12.26
C GLU A 122 20.15 -7.40 -12.02
N VAL A 123 20.34 -8.28 -13.00
CA VAL A 123 21.36 -9.31 -12.97
C VAL A 123 22.25 -9.12 -14.20
N SER A 124 23.55 -8.96 -13.98
CA SER A 124 24.53 -8.83 -15.04
C SER A 124 24.73 -10.15 -15.81
N VAL A 125 25.47 -10.07 -16.91
CA VAL A 125 25.88 -11.26 -17.69
C VAL A 125 26.68 -12.25 -16.82
N ASP A 126 27.50 -11.72 -15.92
CA ASP A 126 28.30 -12.51 -14.96
C ASP A 126 27.47 -13.05 -13.78
N SER A 127 26.14 -12.91 -13.84
CA SER A 127 25.21 -13.36 -12.81
C SER A 127 25.44 -12.67 -11.46
N ILE A 128 25.69 -11.36 -11.50
CA ILE A 128 25.86 -10.50 -10.33
C ILE A 128 24.61 -9.63 -10.19
N VAL A 129 24.11 -9.47 -8.96
CA VAL A 129 23.01 -8.53 -8.65
C VAL A 129 23.58 -7.11 -8.53
N GLU A 130 23.34 -6.28 -9.54
CA GLU A 130 23.94 -4.94 -9.65
C GLU A 130 23.09 -3.86 -8.99
N HIS A 131 21.80 -3.83 -9.35
CA HIS A 131 20.85 -2.84 -8.89
C HIS A 131 19.59 -3.52 -8.34
N TYR A 132 19.00 -2.89 -7.33
CA TYR A 132 17.72 -3.34 -6.79
C TYR A 132 16.88 -2.16 -6.31
N LYS A 133 15.57 -2.39 -6.22
CA LYS A 133 14.60 -1.47 -5.66
C LYS A 133 13.53 -2.26 -4.92
N VAL A 134 13.31 -1.91 -3.65
CA VAL A 134 12.14 -2.35 -2.90
C VAL A 134 11.04 -1.30 -3.03
N SER A 135 9.82 -1.73 -3.33
CA SER A 135 8.65 -0.86 -3.47
C SER A 135 7.44 -1.40 -2.71
N ALA A 136 6.57 -0.48 -2.29
CA ALA A 136 5.25 -0.80 -1.75
C ALA A 136 4.19 -0.34 -2.74
N THR A 137 3.31 -1.25 -3.17
CA THR A 137 2.24 -0.98 -4.12
C THR A 137 0.90 -1.42 -3.54
N GLN A 138 -0.09 -0.52 -3.51
CA GLN A 138 -1.44 -0.90 -3.10
C GLN A 138 -2.12 -1.68 -4.24
N VAL A 139 -2.65 -2.86 -3.91
CA VAL A 139 -3.38 -3.75 -4.82
C VAL A 139 -4.76 -3.99 -4.25
N CYS A 140 -5.80 -3.79 -5.04
CA CYS A 140 -7.18 -4.08 -4.66
C CYS A 140 -7.80 -5.03 -5.69
N ARG A 141 -8.32 -6.16 -5.22
CA ARG A 141 -8.93 -7.21 -6.07
C ARG A 141 -10.43 -7.29 -5.80
N TYR A 142 -11.18 -6.39 -6.42
CA TYR A 142 -12.63 -6.51 -6.45
C TYR A 142 -13.01 -7.57 -7.48
N LYS A 143 -13.79 -8.58 -7.08
CA LYS A 143 -14.40 -9.49 -8.07
C LYS A 143 -15.31 -8.64 -8.94
N ASN A 144 -15.09 -8.64 -10.25
CA ASN A 144 -16.12 -8.19 -11.18
C ASN A 144 -17.28 -9.17 -11.03
N THR A 145 -18.34 -8.76 -10.33
CA THR A 145 -19.66 -9.36 -10.50
C THR A 145 -20.10 -9.03 -11.93
N ILE A 146 -19.91 -9.99 -12.82
CA ILE A 146 -20.56 -10.06 -14.14
C ILE A 146 -21.99 -10.56 -13.90
#